data_AF-Q2N9Y9-F1
#
_entry.id   AF-Q2N9Y9-F1
#
_cell.length_a   1.000
_cell.length_b   1.000
_cell.length_c   1.000
_cell.angle_alpha   90.00
_cell.angle_beta   90.00
_cell.angle_gamma   90.00
#
_symmetry.space_group_name_H-M   'P 1'
#
loop_
_entity.id
_entity.type
_entity.pdbx_description
1 polymer ?
#
loop_
_entity_poly.entity_id
_entity_poly.type
_entity_poly.pdbx_seq_one_letter_code
_entity_poly.pdbx_strand_id
1 'polypeptide(L)'
;MVHAVHVSGACAIDNLTHSLVGALLGQAGLKKKTGLAMPALIIGANLPDVDAACFFWLEGAEHLGFRRGITHGPPALVLLPLILAALLWGFDRWQASRGNRPEGRRPVSFKWLFLLSFIGCLTHPALDWLNVYGIRLLEPFSSQWFYGDTLFIIDVWLWALMGFATWFSMRRERQGGEWIKPARWAIAVSLAYIGMNGLITAKAEGQVAGAKKASAVAAEQIIASPLPVAFWNREIIEGNGYGDFFIDGDDVGAAALLPHCNLDEAAARDKEITAFLFWSRAPFVTEDPERDGWLLRDARFYDPLARDRFSVKLPPWSCVQVYPAYSGGGPTVVAVPEPPDD
;
A
#
# COMPACT_ATOMS: atom_id res chain seq x y z
N MET A 1 -9.90 32.59 -17.48
CA MET A 1 -8.58 32.02 -17.12
C MET A 1 -8.81 30.98 -16.04
N VAL A 2 -8.48 29.72 -16.30
CA VAL A 2 -8.58 28.66 -15.28
C VAL A 2 -7.17 28.40 -14.76
N HIS A 3 -6.92 28.68 -13.48
CA HIS A 3 -5.69 28.23 -12.82
C HIS A 3 -5.84 26.77 -12.44
N ALA A 4 -5.29 25.87 -13.25
CA ALA A 4 -5.07 24.49 -12.83
C ALA A 4 -4.08 24.51 -11.64
N VAL A 5 -4.51 23.99 -10.49
CA VAL A 5 -3.66 23.87 -9.30
C VAL A 5 -2.66 22.74 -9.56
N HIS A 6 -1.42 23.11 -9.87
CA HIS A 6 -0.35 22.15 -10.12
C HIS A 6 0.07 21.50 -8.79
N VAL A 7 -0.36 20.25 -8.55
CA VAL A 7 -0.01 19.48 -7.33
C VAL A 7 1.40 18.90 -7.47
N SER A 8 2.39 19.78 -7.55
CA SER A 8 3.81 19.43 -7.60
C SER A 8 4.34 19.10 -6.19
N GLY A 9 4.33 17.82 -5.80
CA GLY A 9 4.87 17.44 -4.48
C GLY A 9 5.01 15.95 -4.11
N ALA A 10 4.33 15.01 -4.79
CA ALA A 10 4.18 13.63 -4.30
C ALA A 10 5.48 12.81 -4.11
N CYS A 11 6.54 13.10 -4.86
CA CYS A 11 7.71 12.20 -5.00
C CYS A 11 8.64 12.08 -3.77
N ALA A 12 8.34 12.74 -2.64
CA ALA A 12 9.34 12.99 -1.58
C ALA A 12 9.07 12.33 -0.21
N ILE A 13 7.92 11.69 0.01
CA ILE A 13 7.45 11.34 1.38
C ILE A 13 7.34 9.84 1.66
N ASP A 14 6.75 9.04 0.76
CA ASP A 14 6.18 7.74 1.16
C ASP A 14 7.21 6.65 1.53
N ASN A 15 8.40 6.64 0.91
CA ASN A 15 9.30 5.48 0.96
C ASN A 15 10.29 5.46 2.15
N LEU A 16 10.00 6.18 3.23
CA LEU A 16 10.88 6.25 4.40
C LEU A 16 11.07 4.88 5.07
N THR A 17 10.01 4.06 5.16
CA THR A 17 10.03 2.73 5.79
C THR A 17 11.09 1.82 5.15
N HIS A 18 11.04 1.66 3.83
CA HIS A 18 11.91 0.74 3.09
C HIS A 18 13.36 1.27 3.04
N SER A 19 13.52 2.59 2.93
CA SER A 19 14.83 3.26 3.02
C SER A 19 15.50 3.03 4.39
N LEU A 20 14.73 3.08 5.48
CA LEU A 20 15.21 2.73 6.83
C LEU A 20 15.58 1.24 6.94
N VAL A 21 14.79 0.33 6.37
CA VAL A 21 15.11 -1.12 6.36
C VAL A 21 16.40 -1.40 5.57
N GLY A 22 16.55 -0.85 4.36
CA GLY A 22 17.78 -0.99 3.58
C GLY A 22 19.01 -0.43 4.31
N ALA A 23 18.86 0.71 5.00
CA ALA A 23 19.91 1.26 5.84
C ALA A 23 20.24 0.35 7.04
N LEU A 24 19.22 -0.15 7.74
CA LEU A 24 19.35 -0.98 8.94
C LEU A 24 19.98 -2.35 8.62
N LEU A 25 19.61 -2.98 7.49
CA LEU A 25 20.27 -4.18 6.95
C LEU A 25 21.77 -3.93 6.66
N GLY A 26 22.08 -2.76 6.10
CA GLY A 26 23.47 -2.31 5.94
C GLY A 26 24.20 -2.23 7.28
N GLN A 27 23.57 -1.60 8.27
CA GLN A 27 24.02 -1.49 9.66
C GLN A 27 24.00 -2.81 10.45
N ALA A 28 23.34 -3.87 9.98
CA ALA A 28 23.39 -5.21 10.58
C ALA A 28 24.61 -6.04 10.16
N GLY A 29 25.43 -5.47 9.25
CA GLY A 29 26.72 -5.99 8.82
C GLY A 29 26.85 -6.17 7.30
N LEU A 30 25.76 -6.12 6.55
CA LEU A 30 25.78 -6.37 5.10
C LEU A 30 26.64 -5.36 4.32
N LYS A 31 26.76 -4.12 4.79
CA LYS A 31 27.67 -3.11 4.20
C LYS A 31 29.16 -3.46 4.24
N LYS A 32 29.55 -4.51 4.97
CA LYS A 32 30.94 -5.03 4.96
C LYS A 32 31.23 -5.94 3.75
N LYS A 33 30.21 -6.46 3.05
CA LYS A 33 30.38 -7.49 2.01
C LYS A 33 31.05 -6.98 0.73
N THR A 34 30.81 -5.73 0.32
CA THR A 34 31.41 -5.14 -0.89
C THR A 34 31.35 -3.61 -0.87
N GLY A 35 32.07 -2.93 -1.77
CA GLY A 35 31.88 -1.49 -1.98
C GLY A 35 30.50 -1.18 -2.60
N LEU A 36 29.95 0.01 -2.35
CA LEU A 36 28.59 0.42 -2.76
C LEU A 36 27.44 -0.42 -2.19
N ALA A 37 27.71 -1.28 -1.19
CA ALA A 37 26.71 -2.11 -0.51
C ALA A 37 25.59 -1.33 0.22
N MET A 38 25.84 -0.10 0.68
CA MET A 38 24.79 0.76 1.27
C MET A 38 23.80 1.26 0.18
N PRO A 39 24.25 1.88 -0.94
CA PRO A 39 23.40 2.12 -2.10
C PRO A 39 22.62 0.90 -2.59
N ALA A 40 23.26 -0.27 -2.71
CA ALA A 40 22.58 -1.49 -3.17
C ALA A 40 21.38 -1.86 -2.28
N LEU A 41 21.52 -1.77 -0.95
CA LEU A 41 20.42 -2.09 -0.03
C LEU A 41 19.34 -1.00 0.02
N ILE A 42 19.73 0.28 0.09
CA ILE A 42 18.77 1.39 0.20
C ILE A 42 18.01 1.57 -1.12
N ILE A 43 18.70 1.72 -2.24
CA ILE A 43 18.05 1.87 -3.55
C ILE A 43 17.30 0.57 -3.90
N GLY A 44 17.88 -0.60 -3.59
CA GLY A 44 17.24 -1.90 -3.77
C GLY A 44 15.87 -1.97 -3.10
N ALA A 45 15.76 -1.55 -1.84
CA ALA A 45 14.50 -1.52 -1.09
C ALA A 45 13.48 -0.48 -1.59
N ASN A 46 13.83 0.37 -2.57
CA ASN A 46 12.92 1.33 -3.20
C ASN A 46 12.54 0.93 -4.64
N LEU A 47 13.16 -0.10 -5.21
CA LEU A 47 13.01 -0.45 -6.64
C LEU A 47 11.55 -0.63 -7.11
N PRO A 48 10.64 -1.30 -6.36
CA PRO A 48 9.29 -1.55 -6.87
C PRO A 48 8.42 -0.29 -7.10
N ASP A 49 8.72 0.83 -6.44
CA ASP A 49 8.00 2.10 -6.65
C ASP A 49 8.63 2.99 -7.72
N VAL A 50 9.96 2.92 -7.90
CA VAL A 50 10.72 3.80 -8.80
C VAL A 50 10.18 3.74 -10.23
N ASP A 51 9.82 2.55 -10.71
CA ASP A 51 9.30 2.39 -12.07
C ASP A 51 7.89 2.96 -12.24
N ALA A 52 7.05 2.84 -11.20
CA ALA A 52 5.61 3.14 -11.30
C ALA A 52 5.29 4.65 -11.24
N ALA A 53 6.21 5.48 -10.77
CA ALA A 53 6.10 6.95 -10.81
C ALA A 53 6.86 7.60 -11.98
N CYS A 54 7.84 6.92 -12.59
CA CYS A 54 8.67 7.47 -13.67
C CYS A 54 8.25 7.05 -15.10
N PHE A 55 7.60 5.88 -15.28
CA PHE A 55 7.26 5.39 -16.63
C PHE A 55 5.80 5.61 -17.05
N PHE A 56 4.88 5.86 -16.12
CA PHE A 56 3.46 6.00 -16.42
C PHE A 56 2.87 7.22 -15.71
N TRP A 57 2.23 8.09 -16.50
CA TRP A 57 1.65 9.36 -16.05
C TRP A 57 0.26 9.14 -15.44
N LEU A 58 0.15 8.18 -14.52
CA LEU A 58 -1.10 7.74 -13.92
C LEU A 58 -1.53 8.75 -12.85
N GLU A 59 -2.59 9.49 -13.14
CA GLU A 59 -3.33 10.28 -12.16
C GLU A 59 -4.36 9.37 -11.46
N GLY A 60 -5.07 9.90 -10.46
CA GLY A 60 -6.24 9.22 -9.88
C GLY A 60 -6.03 7.81 -9.32
N ALA A 61 -7.02 6.94 -9.54
CA ALA A 61 -7.13 5.58 -9.03
C ALA A 61 -6.25 4.55 -9.77
N GLU A 62 -5.95 4.77 -11.06
CA GLU A 62 -5.02 3.92 -11.84
C GLU A 62 -3.66 3.75 -11.12
N HIS A 63 -3.19 4.82 -10.47
CA HIS A 63 -1.93 4.88 -9.73
C HIS A 63 -1.80 3.80 -8.63
N LEU A 64 -2.87 3.37 -7.95
CA LEU A 64 -2.78 2.41 -6.84
C LEU A 64 -2.73 0.96 -7.33
N GLY A 65 -3.59 0.62 -8.30
CA GLY A 65 -3.67 -0.72 -8.90
C GLY A 65 -2.41 -1.10 -9.71
N PHE A 66 -1.72 -0.10 -10.27
CA PHE A 66 -0.48 -0.32 -11.04
C PHE A 66 0.76 -0.47 -10.16
N ARG A 67 0.99 0.44 -9.20
CA ARG A 67 2.18 0.46 -8.31
C ARG A 67 2.45 -0.88 -7.64
N ARG A 68 1.38 -1.55 -7.18
CA ARG A 68 1.43 -2.80 -6.42
C ARG A 68 1.20 -4.05 -7.27
N GLY A 69 1.33 -3.89 -8.59
CA GLY A 69 1.23 -4.93 -9.62
C GLY A 69 2.59 -5.43 -10.10
N ILE A 70 2.90 -5.14 -11.37
CA ILE A 70 4.00 -5.76 -12.14
C ILE A 70 5.37 -5.62 -11.46
N THR A 71 5.66 -4.48 -10.83
CA THR A 71 6.94 -4.20 -10.15
C THR A 71 7.16 -5.05 -8.88
N HIS A 72 6.07 -5.56 -8.30
CA HIS A 72 6.05 -6.44 -7.15
C HIS A 72 6.05 -7.94 -7.55
N GLY A 73 5.86 -8.24 -8.84
CA GLY A 73 5.82 -9.60 -9.38
C GLY A 73 7.21 -10.26 -9.53
N PRO A 74 7.31 -11.60 -9.54
CA PRO A 74 8.60 -12.30 -9.50
C PRO A 74 9.62 -11.93 -10.61
N PRO A 75 9.22 -11.61 -11.86
CA PRO A 75 10.17 -11.13 -12.87
C PRO A 75 10.82 -9.80 -12.50
N ALA A 76 10.05 -8.82 -12.01
CA ALA A 76 10.59 -7.52 -11.60
C ALA A 76 11.49 -7.63 -10.37
N LEU A 77 11.10 -8.45 -9.38
CA LEU A 77 11.91 -8.72 -8.19
C LEU A 77 13.28 -9.34 -8.49
N VAL A 78 13.50 -9.95 -9.67
CA VAL A 78 14.82 -10.42 -10.13
C VAL A 78 15.50 -9.41 -11.06
N LEU A 79 14.77 -8.82 -12.01
CA LEU A 79 15.32 -7.94 -13.04
C LEU A 79 15.77 -6.58 -12.49
N LEU A 80 14.98 -5.93 -11.63
CA LEU A 80 15.31 -4.60 -11.10
C LEU A 80 16.59 -4.64 -10.24
N PRO A 81 16.78 -5.63 -9.33
CA PRO A 81 18.06 -5.82 -8.64
C PRO A 81 19.26 -6.10 -9.54
N LEU A 82 19.05 -6.79 -10.66
CA LEU A 82 20.10 -7.07 -11.65
C LEU A 82 20.52 -5.79 -12.40
N ILE A 83 19.54 -4.97 -12.80
CA ILE A 83 19.76 -3.65 -13.41
C ILE A 83 20.51 -2.74 -12.42
N LEU A 84 20.04 -2.63 -11.16
CA LEU A 84 20.71 -1.83 -10.12
C LEU A 84 22.15 -2.32 -9.86
N ALA A 85 22.38 -3.64 -9.85
CA ALA A 85 23.72 -4.20 -9.69
C ALA A 85 24.63 -3.87 -10.87
N ALA A 86 24.12 -3.88 -12.11
CA ALA A 86 24.85 -3.47 -13.30
C ALA A 86 25.19 -1.96 -13.27
N LEU A 87 24.23 -1.11 -12.91
CA LEU A 87 24.43 0.34 -12.76
C LEU A 87 25.48 0.67 -11.69
N LEU A 88 25.40 0.08 -10.49
CA LEU A 88 26.39 0.29 -9.42
C LEU A 88 27.77 -0.26 -9.76
N TRP A 89 27.85 -1.39 -10.48
CA TRP A 89 29.11 -1.96 -10.95
C TRP A 89 29.76 -1.10 -12.04
N GLY A 90 28.97 -0.65 -13.01
CA GLY A 90 29.40 0.27 -14.07
C GLY A 90 29.86 1.61 -13.51
N PHE A 91 29.16 2.15 -12.50
CA PHE A 91 29.54 3.36 -11.78
C PHE A 91 30.91 3.22 -11.08
N ASP A 92 31.22 2.10 -10.41
CA ASP A 92 32.55 1.89 -9.83
C ASP A 92 33.64 1.75 -10.91
N ARG A 93 33.34 1.15 -12.08
CA ARG A 93 34.28 1.11 -13.22
C ARG A 93 34.53 2.50 -13.81
N TRP A 94 33.48 3.29 -14.00
CA TRP A 94 33.57 4.66 -14.52
C TRP A 94 34.32 5.59 -13.55
N GLN A 95 34.09 5.46 -12.24
CA GLN A 95 34.89 6.19 -11.25
C GLN A 95 36.36 5.72 -11.22
N ALA A 96 36.63 4.43 -11.43
CA ALA A 96 38.00 3.92 -11.52
C ALA A 96 38.73 4.46 -12.77
N SER A 97 38.11 4.44 -13.96
CA SER A 97 38.73 4.96 -15.19
C SER A 97 38.87 6.48 -15.20
N ARG A 98 38.07 7.20 -14.40
CA ARG A 98 38.22 8.64 -14.14
C ARG A 98 39.24 9.00 -13.05
N GLY A 99 39.82 8.02 -12.34
CA GLY A 99 40.65 8.27 -11.15
C GLY A 99 39.85 8.74 -9.91
N ASN A 100 38.55 8.97 -10.04
CA ASN A 100 37.65 9.51 -9.00
C ASN A 100 37.08 8.43 -8.06
N ARG A 101 37.75 7.27 -7.92
CA ARG A 101 37.31 6.17 -7.05
C ARG A 101 37.88 6.39 -5.64
N PRO A 102 37.05 6.58 -4.60
CA PRO A 102 37.55 6.84 -3.24
C PRO A 102 38.43 5.71 -2.71
N GLU A 103 39.61 6.04 -2.20
CA GLU A 103 40.65 5.08 -1.78
C GLU A 103 40.13 4.07 -0.75
N GLY A 104 39.39 4.54 0.26
CA GLY A 104 38.78 3.71 1.30
C GLY A 104 37.63 2.79 0.82
N ARG A 105 37.29 2.77 -0.47
CA ARG A 105 36.22 1.91 -0.99
C ARG A 105 36.70 0.47 -1.15
N ARG A 106 36.05 -0.45 -0.42
CA ARG A 106 36.16 -1.92 -0.59
C ARG A 106 36.02 -2.35 -2.07
N PRO A 107 36.65 -3.46 -2.49
CA PRO A 107 36.41 -4.04 -3.81
C PRO A 107 34.92 -4.23 -4.11
N VAL A 108 34.51 -3.87 -5.32
CA VAL A 108 33.12 -3.95 -5.79
C VAL A 108 32.90 -5.23 -6.58
N SER A 109 32.13 -6.15 -6.01
CA SER A 109 31.84 -7.49 -6.53
C SER A 109 30.41 -7.53 -7.05
N PHE A 110 30.23 -7.83 -8.34
CA PHE A 110 28.91 -7.89 -8.98
C PHE A 110 27.96 -8.86 -8.25
N LYS A 111 28.44 -10.05 -7.86
CA LYS A 111 27.67 -11.04 -7.10
C LYS A 111 27.12 -10.46 -5.79
N TRP A 112 27.92 -9.69 -5.05
CA TRP A 112 27.45 -9.06 -3.81
C TRP A 112 26.58 -7.83 -4.07
N LEU A 113 26.77 -7.07 -5.15
CA LEU A 113 25.82 -6.03 -5.54
C LEU A 113 24.45 -6.63 -5.84
N PHE A 114 24.37 -7.65 -6.72
CA PHE A 114 23.11 -8.32 -7.03
C PHE A 114 22.43 -8.89 -5.79
N LEU A 115 23.14 -9.68 -4.97
CA LEU A 115 22.56 -10.26 -3.76
C LEU A 115 22.07 -9.20 -2.75
N LEU A 116 22.73 -8.04 -2.65
CA LEU A 116 22.32 -6.98 -1.74
C LEU A 116 21.17 -6.13 -2.31
N SER A 117 21.19 -5.82 -3.60
CA SER A 117 20.05 -5.22 -4.30
C SER A 117 18.81 -6.11 -4.22
N PHE A 118 18.98 -7.43 -4.33
CA PHE A 118 17.90 -8.42 -4.27
C PHE A 118 17.34 -8.55 -2.87
N ILE A 119 18.19 -8.67 -1.84
CA ILE A 119 17.75 -8.65 -0.43
C ILE A 119 17.04 -7.34 -0.09
N GLY A 120 17.54 -6.19 -0.56
CA GLY A 120 16.86 -4.90 -0.41
C GLY A 120 15.48 -4.93 -1.05
N CYS A 121 15.41 -5.24 -2.34
CA CYS A 121 14.16 -5.30 -3.13
C CYS A 121 13.12 -6.21 -2.49
N LEU A 122 13.50 -7.43 -2.05
CA LEU A 122 12.58 -8.36 -1.37
C LEU A 122 11.98 -7.81 -0.06
N THR A 123 12.65 -6.87 0.64
CA THR A 123 12.04 -6.25 1.84
C THR A 123 10.88 -5.31 1.54
N HIS A 124 10.76 -4.86 0.29
CA HIS A 124 9.69 -3.98 -0.14
C HIS A 124 8.33 -4.69 -0.21
N PRO A 125 8.09 -5.68 -1.10
CA PRO A 125 6.81 -6.40 -1.16
C PRO A 125 6.54 -7.21 0.12
N ALA A 126 7.57 -7.61 0.87
CA ALA A 126 7.41 -8.29 2.15
C ALA A 126 6.82 -7.39 3.25
N LEU A 127 7.07 -6.08 3.21
CA LEU A 127 6.37 -5.10 4.06
C LEU A 127 5.03 -4.70 3.45
N ASP A 128 4.97 -4.57 2.12
CA ASP A 128 3.79 -4.04 1.45
C ASP A 128 2.63 -5.05 1.35
N TRP A 129 2.93 -6.34 1.43
CA TRP A 129 1.95 -7.40 1.71
C TRP A 129 1.34 -7.29 3.11
N LEU A 130 2.08 -6.81 4.11
CA LEU A 130 1.62 -6.79 5.52
C LEU A 130 0.62 -5.68 5.83
N ASN A 131 0.29 -4.79 4.89
CA ASN A 131 -0.66 -3.70 5.11
C ASN A 131 -2.04 -3.95 4.47
N VAL A 132 -3.00 -3.09 4.81
CA VAL A 132 -4.42 -3.23 4.40
C VAL A 132 -4.66 -2.93 2.90
N TYR A 133 -3.69 -2.29 2.24
CA TYR A 133 -3.73 -2.04 0.79
C TYR A 133 -3.42 -3.29 -0.03
N GLY A 134 -2.56 -4.19 0.48
CA GLY A 134 -2.15 -5.43 -0.18
C GLY A 134 -1.31 -5.22 -1.45
N ILE A 135 -0.91 -6.33 -2.10
CA ILE A 135 -0.13 -6.37 -3.35
C ILE A 135 -0.46 -7.58 -4.23
N ARG A 136 -0.13 -7.55 -5.53
CA ARG A 136 -0.27 -8.67 -6.47
C ARG A 136 1.03 -9.47 -6.60
N LEU A 137 1.37 -10.28 -5.59
CA LEU A 137 2.63 -11.06 -5.49
C LEU A 137 2.96 -11.97 -6.68
N LEU A 138 2.00 -12.29 -7.55
CA LEU A 138 2.13 -13.29 -8.61
C LEU A 138 2.13 -12.71 -10.03
N GLU A 139 2.23 -11.38 -10.19
CA GLU A 139 2.29 -10.76 -11.52
C GLU A 139 3.50 -11.19 -12.36
N PRO A 140 3.35 -11.42 -13.69
CA PRO A 140 2.14 -11.33 -14.50
C PRO A 140 1.39 -12.67 -14.64
N PHE A 141 1.65 -13.65 -13.77
CA PHE A 141 1.06 -14.99 -13.84
C PHE A 141 -0.33 -15.08 -13.20
N SER A 142 -0.61 -14.22 -12.20
CA SER A 142 -1.93 -14.03 -11.61
C SER A 142 -2.05 -12.63 -11.01
N SER A 143 -3.18 -11.97 -11.27
CA SER A 143 -3.54 -10.67 -10.71
C SER A 143 -4.29 -10.76 -9.37
N GLN A 144 -4.23 -11.92 -8.71
CA GLN A 144 -4.71 -12.07 -7.33
C GLN A 144 -4.01 -11.09 -6.39
N TRP A 145 -4.81 -10.36 -5.61
CA TRP A 145 -4.33 -9.54 -4.49
C TRP A 145 -4.07 -10.38 -3.24
N PHE A 146 -3.04 -10.00 -2.50
CA PHE A 146 -2.63 -10.59 -1.23
C PHE A 146 -2.57 -9.49 -0.16
N TYR A 147 -3.24 -9.72 0.96
CA TYR A 147 -3.33 -8.81 2.09
C TYR A 147 -2.75 -9.47 3.34
N GLY A 148 -2.39 -8.66 4.33
CA GLY A 148 -1.85 -9.13 5.61
C GLY A 148 -2.33 -8.35 6.83
N ASP A 149 -2.99 -7.20 6.63
CA ASP A 149 -3.78 -6.45 7.64
C ASP A 149 -3.08 -6.25 9.00
N THR A 150 -1.74 -6.21 8.98
CA THR A 150 -0.86 -6.30 10.15
C THR A 150 -0.21 -4.95 10.47
N LEU A 151 0.23 -4.21 9.45
CA LEU A 151 0.92 -2.92 9.59
C LEU A 151 0.13 -1.78 8.97
N PHE A 152 0.13 -0.62 9.62
CA PHE A 152 -0.24 0.63 8.97
C PHE A 152 0.92 1.07 8.05
N ILE A 153 0.61 1.72 6.93
CA ILE A 153 1.59 2.08 5.90
C ILE A 153 2.68 3.06 6.42
N ILE A 154 2.30 3.96 7.33
CA ILE A 154 3.19 4.88 8.04
C ILE A 154 3.25 4.48 9.53
N ASP A 155 3.93 3.37 9.82
CA ASP A 155 4.10 2.91 11.19
C ASP A 155 5.13 3.76 11.95
N VAL A 156 4.64 4.68 12.79
CA VAL A 156 5.46 5.64 13.54
C VAL A 156 6.40 4.98 14.55
N TRP A 157 6.09 3.78 15.03
CA TRP A 157 6.88 3.05 16.02
C TRP A 157 8.05 2.33 15.37
N LEU A 158 7.83 1.69 14.22
CA LEU A 158 8.88 1.15 13.36
C LEU A 158 9.79 2.29 12.84
N TRP A 159 9.22 3.44 12.46
CA TRP A 159 10.02 4.62 12.06
C TRP A 159 10.92 5.11 13.20
N ALA A 160 10.37 5.29 14.41
CA ALA A 160 11.14 5.69 15.59
C ALA A 160 12.24 4.68 15.94
N LEU A 161 11.91 3.38 15.98
CA LEU A 161 12.83 2.29 16.28
C LEU A 161 13.98 2.19 15.25
N MET A 162 13.64 2.09 13.96
CA MET A 162 14.62 1.90 12.90
C MET A 162 15.45 3.17 12.64
N GLY A 163 14.83 4.34 12.74
CA GLY A 163 15.52 5.64 12.65
C GLY A 163 16.53 5.83 13.78
N PHE A 164 16.10 5.67 15.04
CA PHE A 164 16.98 5.77 16.20
C PHE A 164 18.10 4.72 16.16
N ALA A 165 17.79 3.46 15.85
CA ALA A 165 18.79 2.40 15.78
C ALA A 165 19.82 2.61 14.65
N THR A 166 19.38 3.11 13.49
CA THR A 166 20.27 3.47 12.38
C THR A 166 21.19 4.63 12.77
N TRP A 167 20.64 5.70 13.35
CA TRP A 167 21.41 6.84 13.87
C TRP A 167 22.42 6.41 14.94
N PHE A 168 21.99 5.61 15.92
CA PHE A 168 22.83 5.15 17.03
C PHE A 168 23.93 4.21 16.54
N SER A 169 23.62 3.30 15.60
CA SER A 169 24.61 2.46 14.92
C SER A 169 25.65 3.29 14.17
N MET A 170 25.23 4.28 13.39
CA MET A 170 26.13 5.22 12.71
C MET A 170 26.98 6.03 13.68
N ARG A 171 26.44 6.44 14.82
CA ARG A 171 27.18 7.14 15.88
C ARG A 171 28.25 6.24 16.50
N ARG A 172 27.93 4.99 16.84
CA ARG A 172 28.91 4.02 17.36
C ARG A 172 29.99 3.67 16.33
N GLU A 173 29.64 3.53 15.05
CA GLU A 173 30.61 3.29 13.98
C GLU A 173 31.63 4.42 13.86
N ARG A 174 31.17 5.69 13.86
CA ARG A 174 32.06 6.86 13.83
C ARG A 174 32.96 6.97 15.07
N GLN A 175 32.58 6.35 16.18
CA GLN A 175 33.35 6.29 17.43
C GLN A 175 34.23 5.02 17.52
N GLY A 176 34.36 4.22 16.44
CA GLY A 176 35.11 2.96 16.45
C GLY A 176 34.47 1.85 17.30
N GLY A 177 33.26 2.07 17.82
CA GLY A 177 32.54 1.17 18.71
C GLY A 177 31.78 0.07 17.98
N GLU A 178 31.23 -0.85 18.78
CA GLU A 178 30.44 -1.97 18.29
C GLU A 178 29.07 -1.47 17.76
N TRP A 179 28.89 -1.48 16.43
CA TRP A 179 27.70 -0.96 15.76
C TRP A 179 26.74 -2.03 15.22
N ILE A 180 27.18 -3.29 15.13
CA ILE A 180 26.39 -4.37 14.53
C ILE A 180 25.25 -4.81 15.46
N LYS A 181 25.49 -4.91 16.79
CA LYS A 181 24.43 -5.37 17.71
C LYS A 181 23.23 -4.42 17.76
N PRO A 182 23.37 -3.07 17.86
CA PRO A 182 22.21 -2.16 17.81
C PRO A 182 21.27 -2.38 16.63
N ALA A 183 21.81 -2.49 15.41
CA ALA A 183 20.98 -2.71 14.22
C ALA A 183 20.35 -4.10 14.17
N ARG A 184 21.07 -5.14 14.62
CA ARG A 184 20.50 -6.50 14.73
C ARG A 184 19.41 -6.61 15.78
N TRP A 185 19.58 -5.93 16.92
CA TRP A 185 18.53 -5.84 17.94
C TRP A 185 17.31 -5.12 17.41
N ALA A 186 17.48 -4.00 16.69
CA ALA A 186 16.36 -3.31 16.05
C ALA A 186 15.64 -4.20 15.03
N ILE A 187 16.35 -4.94 14.17
CA ILE A 187 15.71 -5.93 13.26
C ILE A 187 14.93 -6.98 14.05
N ALA A 188 15.50 -7.54 15.12
CA ALA A 188 14.81 -8.54 15.94
C ALA A 188 13.57 -7.98 16.64
N VAL A 189 13.62 -6.74 17.14
CA VAL A 189 12.49 -6.05 17.77
C VAL A 189 11.42 -5.66 16.73
N SER A 190 11.81 -5.19 15.54
CA SER A 190 10.88 -4.94 14.43
C SER A 190 10.15 -6.23 14.02
N LEU A 191 10.86 -7.36 13.88
CA LEU A 191 10.24 -8.65 13.55
C LEU A 191 9.30 -9.14 14.67
N ALA A 192 9.67 -8.96 15.93
CA ALA A 192 8.80 -9.29 17.07
C ALA A 192 7.55 -8.39 17.12
N TYR A 193 7.69 -7.10 16.81
CA TYR A 193 6.60 -6.13 16.72
C TYR A 193 5.63 -6.44 15.56
N ILE A 194 6.15 -6.83 14.40
CA ILE A 194 5.36 -7.30 13.25
C ILE A 194 4.58 -8.57 13.63
N GLY A 195 5.25 -9.57 14.21
CA GLY A 195 4.60 -10.80 14.66
C GLY A 195 3.53 -10.57 15.74
N MET A 196 3.78 -9.66 16.68
CA MET A 196 2.80 -9.23 17.68
C MET A 196 1.58 -8.57 17.03
N ASN A 197 1.78 -7.69 16.04
CA ASN A 197 0.68 -7.08 15.30
C ASN A 197 -0.15 -8.10 14.51
N GLY A 198 0.48 -9.10 13.89
CA GLY A 198 -0.25 -10.17 13.19
C GLY A 198 -1.11 -11.00 14.15
N LEU A 199 -0.63 -11.23 15.38
CA LEU A 199 -1.42 -11.87 16.45
C LEU A 199 -2.58 -10.98 16.94
N ILE A 200 -2.43 -9.66 16.93
CA ILE A 200 -3.51 -8.71 17.28
C ILE A 200 -4.59 -8.70 16.20
N THR A 201 -4.21 -8.62 14.92
CA THR A 201 -5.11 -8.73 13.76
C THR A 201 -5.89 -10.05 13.79
N ALA A 202 -5.19 -11.19 13.79
CA ALA A 202 -5.82 -12.51 13.76
C ALA A 202 -6.71 -12.79 14.99
N LYS A 203 -6.40 -12.19 16.16
CA LYS A 203 -7.26 -12.27 17.34
C LYS A 203 -8.54 -11.43 17.14
N ALA A 204 -8.44 -10.20 16.63
CA ALA A 204 -9.58 -9.34 16.39
C ALA A 204 -10.56 -9.97 15.39
N GLU A 205 -10.04 -10.42 14.24
CA GLU A 205 -10.83 -11.12 13.21
C GLU A 205 -11.48 -12.39 13.76
N GLY A 206 -10.74 -13.20 14.54
CA GLY A 206 -11.24 -14.40 15.19
C GLY A 206 -12.34 -14.13 16.23
N GLN A 207 -12.30 -12.99 16.93
CA GLN A 207 -13.36 -12.57 17.85
C GLN A 207 -14.64 -12.18 17.09
N VAL A 208 -14.51 -11.39 16.02
CA VAL A 208 -15.64 -10.95 15.17
C VAL A 208 -16.29 -12.15 14.47
N ALA A 209 -15.49 -12.99 13.81
CA ALA A 209 -15.97 -14.20 13.15
C ALA A 209 -16.65 -15.19 14.13
N GLY A 210 -16.12 -15.30 15.36
CA GLY A 210 -16.74 -16.08 16.43
C GLY A 210 -18.11 -15.54 16.85
N ALA A 211 -18.24 -14.22 17.01
CA ALA A 211 -19.49 -13.57 17.36
C ALA A 211 -20.55 -13.68 16.25
N LYS A 212 -20.19 -13.39 14.99
CA LYS A 212 -21.06 -13.53 13.81
C LYS A 212 -21.61 -14.96 13.68
N LYS A 213 -20.73 -15.96 13.81
CA LYS A 213 -21.09 -17.38 13.79
C LYS A 213 -22.03 -17.78 14.95
N ALA A 214 -21.84 -17.21 16.14
CA ALA A 214 -22.74 -17.46 17.28
C ALA A 214 -24.14 -16.85 17.07
N SER A 215 -24.22 -15.68 16.43
CA SER A 215 -25.48 -15.00 16.09
C SER A 215 -26.16 -15.52 14.81
N ALA A 216 -25.59 -16.54 14.15
CA ALA A 216 -26.01 -17.05 12.83
C ALA A 216 -26.07 -15.97 11.71
N VAL A 217 -25.30 -14.88 11.86
CA VAL A 217 -25.16 -13.83 10.84
C VAL A 217 -23.94 -14.15 9.99
N ALA A 218 -24.10 -14.19 8.67
CA ALA A 218 -22.97 -14.24 7.76
C ALA A 218 -22.27 -12.88 7.73
N ALA A 219 -20.94 -12.89 7.88
CA ALA A 219 -20.07 -11.83 7.40
C ALA A 219 -19.17 -12.48 6.36
N GLU A 220 -19.31 -12.09 5.09
CA GLU A 220 -18.50 -12.66 4.01
C GLU A 220 -17.09 -12.05 3.98
N GLN A 221 -16.97 -10.81 4.46
CA GLN A 221 -15.70 -10.14 4.63
C GLN A 221 -15.55 -9.59 6.06
N ILE A 222 -14.36 -9.79 6.63
CA ILE A 222 -13.90 -9.13 7.85
C ILE A 222 -12.49 -8.62 7.54
N ILE A 223 -12.18 -7.39 7.97
CA ILE A 223 -10.84 -6.80 7.90
C ILE A 223 -10.56 -6.13 9.24
N ALA A 224 -9.46 -6.48 9.91
CA ALA A 224 -9.00 -5.75 11.08
C ALA A 224 -7.90 -4.75 10.68
N SER A 225 -8.28 -3.50 10.43
CA SER A 225 -7.39 -2.42 9.96
C SER A 225 -6.52 -1.87 11.10
N PRO A 226 -5.18 -1.83 10.97
CA PRO A 226 -4.28 -1.32 12.00
C PRO A 226 -4.20 0.22 12.01
N LEU A 227 -4.34 0.84 13.19
CA LEU A 227 -4.32 2.31 13.32
C LEU A 227 -2.90 2.90 13.32
N PRO A 228 -2.69 4.13 12.80
CA PRO A 228 -1.36 4.76 12.61
C PRO A 228 -0.53 4.98 13.89
N VAL A 229 -1.19 5.18 15.04
CA VAL A 229 -0.52 5.46 16.32
C VAL A 229 -0.86 4.40 17.37
N ALA A 230 -2.15 4.06 17.52
CA ALA A 230 -2.62 3.03 18.43
C ALA A 230 -2.53 1.64 17.78
N PHE A 231 -1.30 1.17 17.50
CA PHE A 231 -1.06 -0.10 16.79
C PHE A 231 -1.65 -1.34 17.52
N TRP A 232 -1.99 -1.22 18.79
CA TRP A 232 -2.65 -2.27 19.58
C TRP A 232 -4.17 -2.36 19.37
N ASN A 233 -4.77 -1.34 18.76
CA ASN A 233 -6.18 -1.33 18.35
C ASN A 233 -6.34 -1.78 16.89
N ARG A 234 -7.55 -2.18 16.54
CA ARG A 234 -7.98 -2.44 15.16
C ARG A 234 -9.31 -1.75 14.94
N GLU A 235 -9.42 -1.06 13.82
CA GLU A 235 -10.69 -0.64 13.23
C GLU A 235 -11.26 -1.86 12.50
N ILE A 236 -12.47 -2.28 12.85
CA ILE A 236 -13.10 -3.50 12.35
C ILE A 236 -14.03 -3.15 11.20
N ILE A 237 -13.69 -3.59 10.00
CA ILE A 237 -14.51 -3.43 8.80
C ILE A 237 -15.19 -4.77 8.51
N GLU A 238 -16.52 -4.76 8.45
CA GLU A 238 -17.34 -5.95 8.21
C GLU A 238 -18.18 -5.77 6.93
N GLY A 239 -18.06 -6.69 5.99
CA GLY A 239 -18.83 -6.70 4.74
C GLY A 239 -19.82 -7.86 4.66
N ASN A 240 -21.06 -7.58 4.27
CA ASN A 240 -22.12 -8.60 4.21
C ASN A 240 -22.20 -9.41 2.89
N GLY A 241 -21.38 -9.07 1.89
CA GLY A 241 -21.39 -9.69 0.56
C GLY A 241 -22.24 -8.97 -0.49
N TYR A 242 -23.18 -8.11 -0.08
CA TYR A 242 -24.12 -7.41 -0.96
C TYR A 242 -23.78 -5.93 -1.20
N GLY A 243 -22.73 -5.43 -0.55
CA GLY A 243 -22.26 -4.05 -0.65
C GLY A 243 -22.37 -3.25 0.65
N ASP A 244 -22.97 -3.83 1.71
CA ASP A 244 -23.15 -3.14 2.98
C ASP A 244 -21.90 -3.35 3.84
N PHE A 245 -21.35 -2.25 4.36
CA PHE A 245 -20.13 -2.24 5.16
C PHE A 245 -20.34 -1.49 6.48
N PHE A 246 -19.87 -2.09 7.56
CA PHE A 246 -19.87 -1.53 8.91
C PHE A 246 -18.43 -1.27 9.35
N ILE A 247 -18.18 -0.16 10.05
CA ILE A 247 -16.88 0.19 10.64
C ILE A 247 -17.06 0.35 12.15
N ASP A 248 -16.37 -0.49 12.93
CA ASP A 248 -16.52 -0.64 14.39
C ASP A 248 -17.97 -0.87 14.89
N GLY A 249 -18.88 -1.24 13.97
CA GLY A 249 -20.30 -1.48 14.21
C GLY A 249 -21.25 -0.41 13.68
N ASP A 250 -20.74 0.77 13.32
CA ASP A 250 -21.53 1.82 12.65
C ASP A 250 -21.65 1.51 11.15
N ASP A 251 -22.86 1.64 10.59
CA ASP A 251 -23.10 1.47 9.15
C ASP A 251 -22.53 2.67 8.38
N VAL A 252 -21.62 2.39 7.45
CA VAL A 252 -21.06 3.41 6.54
C VAL A 252 -21.61 3.28 5.12
N GLY A 253 -22.27 2.16 4.82
CA GLY A 253 -22.91 1.94 3.54
C GLY A 253 -24.24 2.68 3.46
N ALA A 254 -24.49 3.32 2.32
CA ALA A 254 -25.88 3.54 1.91
C ALA A 254 -26.43 2.21 1.37
N ALA A 255 -26.79 1.30 2.29
CA ALA A 255 -27.14 -0.12 2.05
C ALA A 255 -28.30 -0.36 1.05
N ALA A 256 -28.94 0.70 0.57
CA ALA A 256 -29.96 0.66 -0.47
C ALA A 256 -29.42 0.79 -1.90
N LEU A 257 -28.10 0.99 -2.13
CA LEU A 257 -27.62 1.51 -3.43
C LEU A 257 -26.82 0.55 -4.31
N LEU A 258 -25.85 -0.21 -3.80
CA LEU A 258 -24.94 -1.00 -4.68
C LEU A 258 -25.66 -2.01 -5.59
N PRO A 259 -26.67 -2.78 -5.13
CA PRO A 259 -27.48 -3.63 -6.02
C PRO A 259 -28.34 -2.86 -7.04
N HIS A 260 -28.47 -1.54 -6.86
CA HIS A 260 -29.18 -0.62 -7.75
C HIS A 260 -28.22 0.31 -8.51
N CYS A 261 -26.92 -0.01 -8.54
CA CYS A 261 -25.88 0.65 -9.33
C CYS A 261 -25.42 -0.22 -10.51
N ASN A 262 -25.46 0.30 -11.74
CA ASN A 262 -24.83 -0.34 -12.90
C ASN A 262 -23.32 -0.02 -12.95
N LEU A 263 -22.56 -0.56 -12.00
CA LEU A 263 -21.11 -0.34 -11.91
C LEU A 263 -20.34 -0.95 -13.08
N ASP A 264 -20.84 -2.02 -13.71
CA ASP A 264 -20.21 -2.65 -14.88
C ASP A 264 -20.23 -1.71 -16.10
N GLU A 265 -21.37 -1.06 -16.37
CA GLU A 265 -21.49 -0.07 -17.46
C GLU A 265 -20.71 1.22 -17.14
N ALA A 266 -20.67 1.62 -15.87
CA ALA A 266 -19.86 2.77 -15.43
C ALA A 266 -18.35 2.50 -15.60
N ALA A 267 -17.88 1.30 -15.22
CA ALA A 267 -16.50 0.87 -15.42
C ALA A 267 -16.14 0.74 -16.92
N ALA A 268 -17.04 0.17 -17.72
CA ALA A 268 -16.85 0.07 -19.18
C ALA A 268 -16.73 1.44 -19.89
N ARG A 269 -17.20 2.52 -19.27
CA ARG A 269 -17.09 3.90 -19.77
C ARG A 269 -15.96 4.71 -19.12
N ASP A 270 -15.57 4.39 -17.88
CA ASP A 270 -14.56 5.13 -17.12
C ASP A 270 -13.44 4.22 -16.56
N LYS A 271 -12.20 4.58 -16.88
CA LYS A 271 -11.00 3.89 -16.41
C LYS A 271 -10.75 4.09 -14.92
N GLU A 272 -11.13 5.23 -14.35
CA GLU A 272 -10.98 5.49 -12.92
C GLU A 272 -11.88 4.55 -12.11
N ILE A 273 -13.11 4.32 -12.59
CA ILE A 273 -14.05 3.36 -12.00
C ILE A 273 -13.53 1.92 -12.18
N THR A 274 -13.07 1.56 -13.39
CA THR A 274 -12.42 0.25 -13.63
C THR A 274 -11.23 0.02 -12.69
N ALA A 275 -10.33 1.00 -12.55
CA ALA A 275 -9.15 0.90 -11.72
C ALA A 275 -9.52 0.81 -10.22
N PHE A 276 -10.51 1.59 -9.79
CA PHE A 276 -11.02 1.55 -8.42
C PHE A 276 -11.56 0.16 -8.06
N LEU A 277 -12.48 -0.37 -8.86
CA LEU A 277 -13.07 -1.69 -8.64
C LEU A 277 -12.02 -2.83 -8.74
N PHE A 278 -10.92 -2.60 -9.47
CA PHE A 278 -9.83 -3.56 -9.59
C PHE A 278 -8.89 -3.61 -8.36
N TRP A 279 -8.68 -2.51 -7.63
CA TRP A 279 -7.87 -2.51 -6.37
C TRP A 279 -8.71 -2.53 -5.09
N SER A 280 -9.98 -2.17 -5.18
CA SER A 280 -10.87 -2.12 -4.02
C SER A 280 -11.15 -3.53 -3.48
N ARG A 281 -11.13 -3.64 -2.15
CA ARG A 281 -11.44 -4.87 -1.41
C ARG A 281 -12.81 -4.77 -0.74
N ALA A 282 -13.19 -3.56 -0.36
CA ALA A 282 -14.44 -3.23 0.32
C ALA A 282 -15.18 -2.07 -0.39
N PRO A 283 -15.54 -2.20 -1.69
CA PRO A 283 -16.16 -1.12 -2.45
C PRO A 283 -17.59 -0.85 -1.99
N PHE A 284 -17.93 0.42 -1.79
CA PHE A 284 -19.29 0.85 -1.48
C PHE A 284 -19.62 2.23 -2.07
N VAL A 285 -20.90 2.63 -2.05
CA VAL A 285 -21.37 3.90 -2.62
C VAL A 285 -21.97 4.80 -1.54
N THR A 286 -21.65 6.08 -1.60
CA THR A 286 -22.32 7.15 -0.82
C THR A 286 -22.93 8.19 -1.76
N GLU A 287 -23.85 9.01 -1.26
CA GLU A 287 -24.17 10.29 -1.90
C GLU A 287 -22.91 11.18 -1.94
N ASP A 288 -22.85 12.06 -2.95
CA ASP A 288 -21.86 13.14 -3.04
C ASP A 288 -22.40 14.37 -2.28
N PRO A 289 -21.77 14.78 -1.16
CA PRO A 289 -22.29 15.86 -0.32
C PRO A 289 -22.05 17.27 -0.90
N GLU A 290 -21.28 17.41 -1.99
CA GLU A 290 -21.04 18.70 -2.65
C GLU A 290 -21.86 18.90 -3.92
N ARG A 291 -22.25 17.81 -4.62
CA ARG A 291 -22.91 17.86 -5.93
C ARG A 291 -23.77 16.63 -6.17
N ASP A 292 -25.07 16.82 -6.47
CA ASP A 292 -26.02 15.74 -6.77
C ASP A 292 -25.41 14.57 -7.57
N GLY A 293 -25.62 13.35 -7.07
CA GLY A 293 -25.03 12.11 -7.57
C GLY A 293 -24.24 11.36 -6.51
N TRP A 294 -23.29 10.54 -6.96
CA TRP A 294 -22.78 9.42 -6.18
C TRP A 294 -21.25 9.35 -6.15
N LEU A 295 -20.69 8.81 -5.05
CA LEU A 295 -19.26 8.54 -4.87
C LEU A 295 -19.04 7.06 -4.58
N LEU A 296 -18.22 6.40 -5.39
CA LEU A 296 -17.64 5.10 -5.09
C LEU A 296 -16.49 5.29 -4.10
N ARG A 297 -16.47 4.52 -3.01
CA ARG A 297 -15.50 4.57 -1.90
C ARG A 297 -15.05 3.16 -1.50
N ASP A 298 -14.00 3.03 -0.70
CA ASP A 298 -13.54 1.77 -0.12
C ASP A 298 -13.52 1.87 1.41
N ALA A 299 -14.15 0.93 2.11
CA ALA A 299 -14.35 1.02 3.56
C ALA A 299 -13.04 1.02 4.36
N ARG A 300 -11.93 0.50 3.80
CA ARG A 300 -10.59 0.57 4.43
C ARG A 300 -10.03 1.98 4.58
N PHE A 301 -10.64 2.96 3.93
CA PHE A 301 -10.11 4.32 3.82
C PHE A 301 -11.16 5.39 4.15
N TYR A 302 -12.26 5.05 4.84
CA TYR A 302 -13.38 5.98 5.08
C TYR A 302 -13.11 7.10 6.09
N ASP A 303 -11.99 7.05 6.83
CA ASP A 303 -11.53 8.13 7.72
C ASP A 303 -11.53 9.50 6.99
N PRO A 304 -12.05 10.59 7.59
CA PRO A 304 -12.13 11.92 6.96
C PRO A 304 -10.81 12.52 6.46
N LEU A 305 -9.66 12.07 6.94
CA LEU A 305 -8.33 12.49 6.50
C LEU A 305 -7.84 11.71 5.26
N ALA A 306 -8.50 10.60 4.91
CA ALA A 306 -8.13 9.70 3.82
C ALA A 306 -9.19 9.62 2.71
N ARG A 307 -10.47 9.52 3.06
CA ARG A 307 -11.57 9.06 2.19
C ARG A 307 -11.72 9.75 0.84
N ASP A 308 -11.42 11.04 0.74
CA ASP A 308 -11.60 11.82 -0.50
C ASP A 308 -10.40 11.68 -1.45
N ARG A 309 -9.32 11.01 -1.01
CA ARG A 309 -8.23 10.47 -1.85
C ARG A 309 -8.48 9.02 -2.29
N PHE A 310 -9.50 8.37 -1.74
CA PHE A 310 -9.90 6.99 -2.02
C PHE A 310 -11.39 6.94 -2.40
N SER A 311 -11.79 7.88 -3.27
CA SER A 311 -13.14 7.95 -3.84
C SER A 311 -13.12 8.38 -5.30
N VAL A 312 -14.01 7.82 -6.12
CA VAL A 312 -14.25 8.20 -7.52
C VAL A 312 -15.70 8.64 -7.67
N LYS A 313 -15.98 9.77 -8.32
CA LYS A 313 -17.36 10.20 -8.59
C LYS A 313 -17.96 9.34 -9.69
N LEU A 314 -19.12 8.76 -9.43
CA LEU A 314 -19.86 7.97 -10.41
C LEU A 314 -20.78 8.89 -11.26
N PRO A 315 -21.11 8.50 -12.51
CA PRO A 315 -22.10 9.21 -13.32
C PRO A 315 -23.48 9.25 -12.64
N PRO A 316 -24.29 10.32 -12.79
CA PRO A 316 -25.60 10.41 -12.15
C PRO A 316 -26.58 9.29 -12.56
N TRP A 317 -26.49 8.79 -13.79
CA TRP A 317 -27.29 7.66 -14.28
C TRP A 317 -26.90 6.31 -13.68
N SER A 318 -25.74 6.20 -13.05
CA SER A 318 -25.18 4.89 -12.67
C SER A 318 -25.83 4.23 -11.47
N CYS A 319 -26.57 4.95 -10.61
CA CYS A 319 -27.29 4.39 -9.47
C CYS A 319 -28.67 5.03 -9.28
N VAL A 320 -29.67 4.22 -8.89
CA VAL A 320 -31.06 4.64 -8.70
C VAL A 320 -31.36 4.98 -7.24
N GLN A 321 -31.94 6.15 -6.96
CA GLN A 321 -32.45 6.49 -5.63
C GLN A 321 -33.71 5.68 -5.28
N VAL A 322 -33.58 4.72 -4.36
CA VAL A 322 -34.71 3.96 -3.82
C VAL A 322 -35.30 4.68 -2.60
N TYR A 323 -36.31 5.51 -2.83
CA TYR A 323 -37.04 6.20 -1.75
C TYR A 323 -37.93 5.21 -0.96
N PRO A 324 -37.88 5.20 0.39
CA PRO A 324 -38.79 4.41 1.20
C PRO A 324 -40.23 4.93 1.03
N ALA A 325 -41.17 4.02 0.76
CA ALA A 325 -42.55 4.37 0.44
C ALA A 325 -43.29 4.98 1.64
N TYR A 326 -43.50 6.30 1.63
CA TYR A 326 -44.37 6.97 2.59
C TYR A 326 -45.83 6.52 2.42
N SER A 327 -46.37 5.87 3.46
CA SER A 327 -47.80 5.56 3.64
C SER A 327 -48.51 4.83 2.48
N GLY A 328 -48.33 3.51 2.40
CA GLY A 328 -49.31 2.60 1.79
C GLY A 328 -49.20 2.35 0.27
N GLY A 329 -48.28 3.03 -0.41
CA GLY A 329 -47.83 2.63 -1.75
C GLY A 329 -46.85 1.46 -1.70
N GLY A 330 -46.73 0.69 -2.80
CA GLY A 330 -45.61 -0.22 -3.01
C GLY A 330 -44.29 0.53 -3.26
N PRO A 331 -43.13 -0.16 -3.27
CA PRO A 331 -41.84 0.47 -3.53
C PRO A 331 -41.84 1.13 -4.92
N THR A 332 -41.62 2.44 -4.95
CA THR A 332 -41.67 3.24 -6.18
C THR A 332 -40.26 3.36 -6.76
N VAL A 333 -39.92 2.49 -7.71
CA VAL A 333 -38.66 2.61 -8.46
C VAL A 333 -38.82 3.75 -9.46
N VAL A 334 -38.23 4.92 -9.15
CA VAL A 334 -38.12 6.03 -10.09
C VAL A 334 -36.86 5.81 -10.91
N ALA A 335 -37.01 5.33 -12.15
CA ALA A 335 -35.89 5.21 -13.07
C ALA A 335 -35.24 6.59 -13.28
N VAL A 336 -33.91 6.65 -13.17
CA VAL A 336 -33.15 7.86 -13.54
C VAL A 336 -33.34 8.07 -15.06
N PRO A 337 -33.58 9.32 -15.54
CA PRO A 337 -33.70 9.57 -16.97
C PRO A 337 -32.47 9.07 -17.73
N GLU A 338 -32.69 8.46 -18.90
CA GLU A 338 -31.61 8.11 -19.81
C GLU A 338 -30.80 9.37 -20.15
N PRO A 339 -29.46 9.29 -20.20
CA PRO A 339 -28.65 10.40 -20.68
C PRO A 339 -29.02 10.68 -22.16
N PRO A 340 -29.01 11.95 -22.61
CA PRO A 340 -29.25 12.26 -24.02
C PRO A 340 -28.16 11.64 -24.90
N ASP A 341 -28.56 11.11 -26.05
CA ASP A 341 -27.64 10.67 -27.11
C ASP A 341 -26.95 11.89 -27.75
N ASP A 342 -25.61 11.97 -27.62
CA ASP A 342 -24.69 12.91 -28.30
C ASP A 342 -23.42 12.16 -28.76
#